data_AF-A0A0R1HV24-F1
#
_entry.id   AF-A0A0R1HV24-F1
#
_cell.length_a   1.000
_cell.length_b   1.000
_cell.length_c   1.000
_cell.angle_alpha   90.00
_cell.angle_beta   90.00
_cell.angle_gamma   90.00
#
_symmetry.space_group_name_H-M   'P 1'
#
loop_
_entity.id
_entity.type
_entity.pdbx_description
1 polymer ?
#
loop_
_entity_poly.entity_id
_entity_poly.type
_entity_poly.pdbx_seq_one_letter_code
_entity_poly.pdbx_strand_id
1 'polypeptide(L)'
;MQKSQLSNAKKAGWIVWWIEFAFLILGGIVWGYIAGHPAVLGAKWQSYQVVVNVLVGLVALWHVFIQVLAYVAVDRLSKNDNYLWPIILIVIGFMGDYLYLIPGIWGLISNGNHRVDRAHFAS
;
A
#
# COMPACT_ATOMS: atom_id res chain seq x y z
N MET A 1 -24.96 -10.92 -6.31
CA MET A 1 -23.92 -10.01 -6.85
C MET A 1 -23.13 -9.23 -5.79
N GLN A 2 -23.64 -9.10 -4.55
CA GLN A 2 -23.03 -8.29 -3.49
C GLN A 2 -21.72 -8.88 -2.90
N LYS A 3 -21.70 -10.15 -2.47
CA LYS A 3 -20.49 -10.82 -1.96
C LYS A 3 -19.33 -10.86 -2.96
N SER A 4 -19.64 -10.88 -4.26
CA SER A 4 -18.62 -10.89 -5.32
C SER A 4 -17.91 -9.54 -5.46
N GLN A 5 -18.57 -8.41 -5.20
CA GLN A 5 -17.93 -7.08 -5.30
C GLN A 5 -16.87 -6.88 -4.21
N LEU A 6 -17.20 -7.24 -2.96
CA LEU A 6 -16.27 -7.17 -1.84
C LEU A 6 -15.09 -8.16 -1.98
N SER A 7 -15.38 -9.34 -2.55
CA SER A 7 -14.36 -10.33 -2.93
C SER A 7 -13.41 -9.80 -4.02
N ASN A 8 -13.94 -9.10 -5.02
CA ASN A 8 -13.15 -8.49 -6.09
C ASN A 8 -12.29 -7.33 -5.58
N ALA A 9 -12.83 -6.48 -4.70
CA ALA A 9 -12.05 -5.42 -4.05
C ALA A 9 -10.87 -5.99 -3.24
N LYS A 10 -11.10 -7.08 -2.50
CA LYS A 10 -10.03 -7.78 -1.77
C LYS A 10 -8.96 -8.35 -2.71
N LYS A 11 -9.37 -8.96 -3.83
CA LYS A 11 -8.42 -9.45 -4.86
C LYS A 11 -7.60 -8.31 -5.45
N ALA A 12 -8.22 -7.19 -5.80
CA ALA A 12 -7.53 -6.01 -6.29
C ALA A 12 -6.51 -5.49 -5.26
N GLY A 13 -6.87 -5.47 -3.97
CA GLY A 13 -5.97 -5.09 -2.89
C GLY A 13 -4.74 -5.98 -2.79
N TRP A 14 -4.90 -7.30 -2.96
CA TRP A 14 -3.76 -8.22 -2.96
C TRP A 14 -2.84 -8.03 -4.16
N ILE A 15 -3.40 -7.75 -5.35
CA ILE A 15 -2.61 -7.47 -6.55
C ILE A 15 -1.76 -6.21 -6.32
N VAL A 16 -2.38 -5.13 -5.84
CA VAL A 16 -1.68 -3.88 -5.52
C VAL A 16 -0.60 -4.12 -4.47
N TRP A 17 -0.91 -4.86 -3.41
CA TRP A 17 0.04 -5.17 -2.35
C TRP A 17 1.31 -5.86 -2.88
N TRP A 18 1.15 -6.86 -3.75
CA TRP A 18 2.29 -7.55 -4.36
C TRP A 18 3.09 -6.65 -5.30
N ILE A 19 2.44 -5.75 -6.03
CA ILE A 19 3.11 -4.78 -6.90
C ILE A 19 3.98 -3.82 -6.07
N GLU A 20 3.42 -3.23 -5.01
CA GLU A 20 4.17 -2.33 -4.12
C GLU A 20 5.32 -3.05 -3.41
N PHE A 21 5.09 -4.30 -2.99
CA PHE A 21 6.14 -5.14 -2.43
C PHE A 21 7.27 -5.37 -3.45
N ALA A 22 6.93 -5.65 -4.71
CA ALA A 22 7.94 -5.82 -5.75
C ALA A 22 8.75 -4.53 -5.97
N PHE A 23 8.12 -3.35 -5.97
CA PHE A 23 8.83 -2.08 -6.07
C PHE A 23 9.79 -1.86 -4.89
N LEU A 24 9.37 -2.18 -3.67
CA LEU A 24 10.22 -2.07 -2.48
C LEU A 24 11.46 -2.96 -2.60
N ILE A 25 11.28 -4.23 -3.00
CA ILE A 25 12.38 -5.18 -3.16
C ILE A 25 13.32 -4.76 -4.30
N LEU A 26 12.77 -4.40 -5.46
CA LEU A 26 13.57 -3.94 -6.61
C LEU A 26 14.33 -2.65 -6.28
N GLY A 27 13.68 -1.69 -5.63
CA GLY A 27 14.32 -0.45 -5.16
C GLY A 27 15.48 -0.73 -4.20
N GLY A 28 15.28 -1.65 -3.26
CA GLY A 28 16.33 -2.10 -2.34
C GLY A 28 17.52 -2.76 -3.04
N ILE A 29 17.27 -3.62 -4.03
CA ILE A 29 18.32 -4.27 -4.83
C ILE A 29 19.11 -3.23 -5.65
N VAL A 30 18.40 -2.34 -6.34
CA VAL A 30 19.02 -1.27 -7.15
C VAL A 30 19.86 -0.35 -6.27
N TRP A 31 19.34 0.06 -5.11
CA TRP A 31 20.09 0.88 -4.17
C TRP A 31 21.32 0.16 -3.63
N GLY A 32 21.19 -1.12 -3.24
CA GLY A 32 22.31 -1.94 -2.78
C GLY A 32 23.42 -2.04 -3.83
N TYR A 33 23.06 -2.21 -5.11
CA TYR A 33 24.02 -2.20 -6.21
C TYR A 33 24.75 -0.86 -6.34
N ILE A 34 24.01 0.26 -6.34
CA ILE A 34 24.58 1.62 -6.48
C ILE A 34 25.49 1.95 -5.29
N ALA A 35 25.06 1.65 -4.07
CA ALA A 35 25.84 1.89 -2.85
C ALA A 35 27.08 0.99 -2.78
N GLY A 36 27.02 -0.23 -3.30
CA GLY A 36 28.16 -1.15 -3.36
C GLY A 36 29.21 -0.77 -4.42
N HIS A 37 28.86 0.06 -5.40
CA HIS A 37 29.73 0.44 -6.51
C HIS A 37 29.93 1.96 -6.53
N PRO A 38 30.79 2.51 -5.66
CA PRO A 38 31.00 3.95 -5.56
C PRO A 38 31.53 4.60 -6.84
N ALA A 39 32.10 3.84 -7.79
CA ALA A 39 32.43 4.36 -9.12
C ALA A 39 31.18 4.85 -9.91
N VAL A 40 29.99 4.33 -9.58
CA VAL A 40 28.70 4.79 -10.12
C VAL A 40 28.27 6.12 -9.49
N LEU A 41 28.68 6.35 -8.24
CA LEU A 41 28.41 7.57 -7.47
C LEU A 41 29.62 8.51 -7.59
N GLY A 42 29.56 9.50 -8.50
CA GLY A 42 30.67 10.43 -8.71
C GLY A 42 31.27 10.98 -7.40
N ALA A 43 32.58 11.20 -7.36
CA ALA A 43 33.41 11.37 -6.14
C ALA A 43 32.85 12.29 -5.03
N LYS A 44 32.06 13.32 -5.37
CA LYS A 44 31.42 14.21 -4.39
C LYS A 44 30.33 13.54 -3.56
N TRP A 45 29.62 12.56 -4.13
CA TRP A 45 28.53 11.83 -3.47
C TRP A 45 29.06 10.76 -2.51
N GLN A 46 30.27 10.27 -2.74
CA GLN A 46 30.93 9.29 -1.90
C GLN A 46 31.10 9.80 -0.45
N SER A 47 31.42 11.08 -0.29
CA SER A 47 31.55 11.73 1.03
C SER A 47 30.25 11.81 1.82
N TYR A 48 29.09 11.76 1.14
CA TYR A 48 27.76 11.79 1.77
C TYR A 48 27.12 10.41 1.86
N GLN A 49 27.81 9.35 1.42
CA GLN A 49 27.23 8.01 1.27
C GLN A 49 26.63 7.47 2.56
N VAL A 50 27.27 7.72 3.70
CA VAL A 50 26.76 7.28 5.02
C VAL A 50 25.42 7.96 5.33
N VAL A 51 25.32 9.27 5.13
CA VAL A 51 24.09 10.03 5.39
C VAL A 51 22.97 9.57 4.47
N VAL A 52 23.26 9.40 3.18
CA VAL A 52 22.26 8.95 2.20
C VAL A 52 21.78 7.53 2.53
N ASN A 53 22.68 6.62 2.90
CA ASN A 53 22.30 5.26 3.31
C ASN A 53 21.38 5.25 4.55
N VAL A 54 21.65 6.11 5.54
CA VAL A 54 20.78 6.25 6.72
C VAL A 54 19.40 6.76 6.31
N LEU A 55 19.32 7.80 5.47
CA LEU A 55 18.03 8.34 5.00
C LEU A 55 17.24 7.30 4.19
N VAL A 56 17.89 6.60 3.25
CA VAL A 56 17.26 5.52 2.48
C VAL A 56 16.79 4.40 3.39
N GLY A 57 17.57 4.04 4.42
CA GLY A 57 17.17 3.05 5.43
C GLY A 57 15.93 3.47 6.22
N LEU A 58 15.83 4.74 6.64
CA LEU A 58 14.66 5.27 7.32
C LEU A 58 13.42 5.27 6.42
N VAL A 59 13.57 5.67 5.15
CA VAL A 59 12.48 5.62 4.17
C VAL A 59 12.06 4.17 3.91
N ALA A 60 13.00 3.23 3.77
CA ALA A 60 12.68 1.82 3.59
C ALA A 60 11.92 1.24 4.79
N LEU A 61 12.35 1.54 6.02
CA LEU A 61 11.63 1.12 7.23
C LEU A 61 10.21 1.68 7.28
N TRP A 62 10.03 2.93 6.87
CA TRP A 62 8.72 3.55 6.76
C TRP A 62 7.81 2.85 5.74
N HIS A 63 8.34 2.53 4.54
CA HIS A 63 7.58 1.78 3.55
C HIS A 63 7.26 0.35 4.02
N VAL A 64 8.16 -0.33 4.74
CA VAL A 64 7.87 -1.64 5.35
C VAL A 64 6.71 -1.54 6.34
N PHE A 65 6.69 -0.49 7.18
CA PHE A 65 5.59 -0.24 8.11
C PHE A 65 4.25 -0.04 7.37
N ILE A 66 4.23 0.79 6.32
CA ILE A 66 3.03 0.98 5.49
C ILE A 66 2.60 -0.33 4.84
N GLN A 67 3.55 -1.13 4.34
CA GLN A 67 3.26 -2.41 3.70
C GLN A 67 2.59 -3.41 4.64
N VAL A 68 2.98 -3.42 5.92
CA VAL A 68 2.33 -4.23 6.97
C VAL A 68 0.91 -3.71 7.26
N LEU A 69 0.73 -2.38 7.38
CA LEU A 69 -0.60 -1.81 7.57
C LEU A 69 -1.53 -2.11 6.39
N ALA A 70 -1.02 -1.99 5.16
CA ALA A 70 -1.74 -2.29 3.95
C ALA A 70 -2.14 -3.77 3.88
N TYR A 71 -1.25 -4.69 4.28
CA TYR A 71 -1.56 -6.11 4.39
C TYR A 71 -2.80 -6.35 5.28
N VAL A 72 -2.78 -5.76 6.49
CA VAL A 72 -3.89 -5.89 7.44
C VAL A 72 -5.17 -5.26 6.89
N ALA A 73 -5.07 -4.09 6.25
CA ALA A 73 -6.21 -3.39 5.70
C ALA A 73 -6.84 -4.15 4.51
N VAL A 74 -6.03 -4.72 3.62
CA VAL A 74 -6.51 -5.57 2.52
C VAL A 74 -7.15 -6.86 3.06
N ASP A 75 -6.54 -7.52 4.05
CA ASP A 75 -7.13 -8.74 4.62
C ASP A 75 -8.50 -8.47 5.24
N ARG A 76 -8.63 -7.34 5.94
CA ARG A 76 -9.84 -6.96 6.66
C ARG A 76 -10.83 -6.13 5.84
N LEU A 77 -10.52 -5.81 4.58
CA LEU A 77 -11.38 -5.02 3.68
C LEU A 77 -12.81 -5.58 3.56
N SER A 78 -12.93 -6.91 3.65
CA SER A 78 -14.21 -7.62 3.51
C SER A 78 -14.94 -7.93 4.82
N LYS A 79 -14.42 -7.51 5.97
CA LYS A 79 -15.00 -7.83 7.28
C LYS A 79 -15.94 -6.73 7.77
N ASN A 80 -17.19 -7.11 8.06
CA ASN A 80 -18.18 -6.40 8.89
C ASN A 80 -18.58 -4.97 8.47
N ASP A 81 -18.80 -4.71 7.17
CA ASP A 81 -19.24 -3.40 6.65
C ASP A 81 -18.49 -2.20 7.21
N ASN A 82 -17.25 -2.42 7.65
CA ASN A 82 -16.50 -1.43 8.38
C ASN A 82 -15.73 -0.56 7.38
N TYR A 83 -16.11 0.71 7.29
CA TYR A 83 -15.46 1.71 6.43
C TYR A 83 -14.02 2.02 6.85
N LEU A 84 -13.61 1.62 8.06
CA LEU A 84 -12.27 1.88 8.60
C LEU A 84 -11.16 1.32 7.69
N TRP A 85 -11.28 0.09 7.20
CA TRP A 85 -10.23 -0.52 6.36
C TRP A 85 -10.10 0.12 4.98
N PRO A 86 -11.20 0.38 4.23
CA PRO A 86 -11.15 1.21 3.03
C PRO A 86 -10.52 2.60 3.27
N ILE A 87 -10.86 3.27 4.37
CA ILE A 87 -10.31 4.60 4.71
C ILE A 87 -8.80 4.51 4.96
N ILE A 88 -8.32 3.49 5.70
CA ILE A 88 -6.89 3.28 5.93
C ILE A 88 -6.14 3.12 4.61
N LEU A 89 -6.68 2.34 3.65
CA LEU A 89 -6.08 2.20 2.33
C LEU A 89 -6.03 3.52 1.55
N ILE A 90 -7.06 4.36 1.69
CA ILE A 90 -7.08 5.69 1.08
C ILE A 90 -6.01 6.60 1.69
N VAL A 91 -5.90 6.60 3.03
CA VAL A 91 -4.87 7.38 3.74
C VAL A 91 -3.47 6.94 3.30
N ILE A 92 -3.21 5.63 3.25
CA ILE A 92 -1.96 5.07 2.73
C ILE A 92 -1.70 5.56 1.30
N GLY A 93 -2.73 5.59 0.45
CA GLY A 93 -2.65 6.12 -0.90
C GLY A 93 -2.16 7.57 -0.99
N PHE A 94 -2.55 8.42 -0.04
CA PHE A 94 -2.07 9.81 0.02
C PHE A 94 -0.68 9.95 0.66
N MET A 95 -0.19 8.93 1.36
CA MET A 95 1.12 8.93 2.02
C MET A 95 2.27 8.54 1.10
N GLY A 96 1.97 8.22 -0.17
CA GLY A 96 2.97 7.94 -1.21
C GLY A 96 2.67 6.70 -2.04
N ASP A 97 1.85 5.77 -1.53
CA ASP A 97 1.59 4.49 -2.17
C ASP A 97 0.23 4.52 -2.92
N TYR A 98 0.15 5.38 -3.93
CA TYR A 98 -1.09 5.76 -4.63
C TYR A 98 -1.90 4.59 -5.18
N LEU A 99 -1.27 3.45 -5.47
CA LEU A 99 -1.99 2.28 -5.98
C LEU A 99 -3.01 1.74 -4.96
N TYR A 100 -2.80 1.95 -3.65
CA TYR A 100 -3.76 1.55 -2.62
C TYR A 100 -5.07 2.35 -2.64
N LEU A 101 -5.14 3.47 -3.36
CA LEU A 101 -6.41 4.17 -3.61
C LEU A 101 -7.41 3.28 -4.35
N ILE A 102 -6.94 2.40 -5.24
CA ILE A 102 -7.80 1.51 -6.03
C ILE A 102 -8.63 0.58 -5.14
N PRO A 103 -8.03 -0.29 -4.31
CA PRO A 103 -8.79 -1.14 -3.39
C PRO A 103 -9.50 -0.36 -2.29
N GLY A 104 -8.97 0.79 -1.87
CA GLY A 104 -9.59 1.68 -0.88
C GLY A 104 -10.92 2.25 -1.36
N ILE A 105 -10.95 2.91 -2.53
CA ILE A 105 -12.16 3.50 -3.10
C ILE A 105 -13.17 2.40 -3.45
N TRP A 106 -12.71 1.30 -4.06
CA TRP A 106 -13.59 0.17 -4.42
C TRP A 106 -14.25 -0.44 -3.18
N GLY A 107 -13.47 -0.67 -2.12
CA GLY A 107 -13.98 -1.18 -0.85
C GLY A 107 -15.02 -0.25 -0.21
N LEU A 108 -14.80 1.06 -0.30
CA LEU A 108 -15.72 2.06 0.24
C LEU A 108 -17.06 2.08 -0.52
N ILE A 109 -17.03 2.07 -1.86
CA ILE A 109 -18.23 2.00 -2.71
C ILE A 109 -19.02 0.71 -2.42
N SER A 110 -18.32 -0.42 -2.27
CA SER A 110 -18.94 -1.72 -2.00
C SER A 110 -19.67 -1.71 -0.65
N ASN A 111 -19.04 -1.17 0.40
CA ASN A 111 -19.65 -1.06 1.73
C ASN A 111 -20.83 -0.07 1.76
N GLY A 112 -20.76 1.02 1.00
CA GLY A 112 -21.85 1.99 0.84
C GLY A 112 -23.13 1.35 0.33
N ASN A 113 -23.03 0.57 -0.76
CA ASN A 113 -24.16 -0.12 -1.37
C ASN A 113 -24.80 -1.16 -0.43
N HIS A 114 -23.99 -1.87 0.36
CA HIS A 114 -24.51 -2.83 1.35
C HIS A 114 -25.41 -2.19 2.42
N ARG A 115 -25.10 -0.96 2.84
CA ARG A 115 -25.88 -0.26 3.88
C ARG A 115 -27.23 0.24 3.34
N VAL A 116 -27.26 0.73 2.10
CA VAL A 116 -28.49 1.23 1.46
C VAL A 116 -29.48 0.09 1.25
N ASP A 117 -29.04 -1.05 0.73
CA ASP A 117 -29.91 -2.20 0.48
C ASP A 117 -30.56 -2.71 1.77
N ARG A 118 -29.82 -2.78 2.88
CA ARG A 118 -30.41 -3.17 4.18
C ARG A 118 -31.44 -2.21 4.72
N ALA A 119 -31.31 -0.91 4.45
CA ALA A 119 -32.30 0.08 4.87
C ALA A 119 -33.63 -0.10 4.13
N HIS A 120 -33.58 -0.49 2.85
CA HIS A 120 -34.76 -0.76 2.03
C HIS A 120 -35.53 -2.02 2.42
N PHE A 121 -34.88 -3.03 3.01
CA PHE A 121 -35.54 -4.25 3.48
C PHE A 121 -36.05 -4.16 4.93
N ALA A 122 -35.78 -3.05 5.62
CA ALA A 122 -36.21 -2.83 7.01
C ALA A 122 -37.40 -1.84 7.13
N SER A 123 -37.90 -1.30 6.02
CA SER A 123 -39.07 -0.42 5.90
C SER A 123 -40.24 -1.15 5.27
#